data_AF-A0A9W6AZQ4-F1
#
_entry.id   AF-A0A9W6AZQ4-F1
#
_cell.length_a   1.000
_cell.length_b   1.000
_cell.length_c   1.000
_cell.angle_alpha   90.00
_cell.angle_beta   90.00
_cell.angle_gamma   90.00
#
_symmetry.space_group_name_H-M   'P 1'
#
loop_
_entity.id
_entity.type
_entity.pdbx_description
1 polymer ?
#
loop_
_entity_poly.entity_id
_entity_poly.type
_entity_poly.pdbx_seq_one_letter_code
_entity_poly.pdbx_strand_id
1 'polypeptide(L)'
;MPSKMASSSSSFFQSPTLVYTSAIALRAILLIYGAWQDANSAVKYTDIDYLVFTDAARYVSHGASPYERDTYRYTPLLAWLLLPTSWSGPSLLFSFGKALFALSDVIAGWLIARSLVSAYGMDAPRALKYASFWLLNPMVANISTRGSSEGLLGVLVIALLWAVLRRRVVLAGVLLGLSVHFKIYPFIYGVSIIWWLDRERDGSSSGTSKTTAGSEDTSIATKTMDFITPPRIILTLTSLITFTLLNLLMYHLYDTPFLQHTFLHHLTRIDHRHNFSPYSTLLYLSAAGEVQGNFESLAFIPQLLLSVMVIPLVLAKKSLPGAMLAQTFAFVTFNKVCTSQVCTPSLASLVRRKES
;
A
#
# COMPACT_ATOMS: atom_id res chain seq x y z
N MET A 1 -13.78 32.87 -26.89
CA MET A 1 -13.02 33.06 -25.63
C MET A 1 -12.44 31.73 -25.09
N PRO A 2 -11.39 31.13 -25.69
CA PRO A 2 -10.71 29.95 -25.11
C PRO A 2 -9.36 30.27 -24.43
N SER A 3 -8.81 31.48 -24.59
CA SER A 3 -7.42 31.79 -24.21
C SER A 3 -7.18 32.05 -22.71
N LYS A 4 -8.19 32.49 -21.94
CA LYS A 4 -8.03 32.77 -20.49
C LYS A 4 -8.02 31.51 -19.59
N MET A 5 -8.69 30.42 -19.99
CA MET A 5 -8.69 29.18 -19.21
C MET A 5 -7.40 28.37 -19.35
N ALA A 6 -6.77 28.42 -20.54
CA ALA A 6 -5.49 27.77 -20.78
C ALA A 6 -4.35 28.41 -19.96
N SER A 7 -4.35 29.74 -19.78
CA SER A 7 -3.30 30.44 -19.03
C SER A 7 -3.42 30.27 -17.50
N SER A 8 -4.64 30.19 -16.97
CA SER A 8 -4.88 30.01 -15.52
C SER A 8 -4.49 28.60 -15.05
N SER A 9 -4.85 27.56 -15.82
CA SER A 9 -4.46 26.19 -15.49
C SER A 9 -2.95 25.96 -15.60
N SER A 10 -2.25 26.61 -16.54
CA SER A 10 -0.78 26.55 -16.59
C SER A 10 -0.11 27.25 -15.40
N SER A 11 -0.70 28.36 -14.91
CA SER A 11 -0.19 29.08 -13.74
C SER A 11 -0.32 28.28 -12.44
N PHE A 12 -1.40 27.49 -12.29
CA PHE A 12 -1.62 26.69 -11.08
C PHE A 12 -0.51 25.66 -10.84
N PHE A 13 -0.15 24.88 -11.86
CA PHE A 13 0.87 23.84 -11.74
C PHE A 13 2.30 24.39 -11.72
N GLN A 14 2.51 25.67 -12.01
CA GLN A 14 3.81 26.32 -11.85
C GLN A 14 4.15 26.63 -10.38
N SER A 15 3.15 26.69 -9.51
CA SER A 15 3.34 26.98 -8.08
C SER A 15 3.15 25.71 -7.23
N PRO A 16 4.25 25.10 -6.73
CA PRO A 16 4.15 23.97 -5.80
C PRO A 16 3.30 24.33 -4.58
N THR A 17 3.47 25.55 -4.06
CA THR A 17 2.73 26.05 -2.90
C THR A 17 1.23 25.99 -3.16
N LEU A 18 0.74 26.48 -4.30
CA LEU A 18 -0.69 26.44 -4.63
C LEU A 18 -1.22 25.00 -4.73
N VAL A 19 -0.47 24.08 -5.35
CA VAL A 19 -0.91 22.68 -5.49
C VAL A 19 -1.02 22.01 -4.13
N TYR A 20 0.02 22.11 -3.28
CA TYR A 20 0.02 21.45 -1.97
C TYR A 20 -0.95 22.09 -0.98
N THR A 21 -1.07 23.42 -0.95
CA THR A 21 -2.09 24.08 -0.12
C THR A 21 -3.49 23.72 -0.56
N SER A 22 -3.76 23.61 -1.87
CA SER A 22 -5.06 23.14 -2.38
C SER A 22 -5.35 21.69 -1.96
N ALA A 23 -4.34 20.81 -2.02
CA ALA A 23 -4.48 19.41 -1.62
C ALA A 23 -4.72 19.24 -0.11
N ILE A 24 -4.08 20.08 0.71
CA ILE A 24 -4.28 20.14 2.16
C ILE A 24 -5.65 20.73 2.47
N ALA A 25 -6.04 21.83 1.81
CA ALA A 25 -7.34 22.47 1.99
C ALA A 25 -8.49 21.51 1.64
N LEU A 26 -8.38 20.78 0.54
CA LEU A 26 -9.34 19.74 0.16
C LEU A 26 -9.55 18.73 1.30
N ARG A 27 -8.47 18.21 1.89
CA ARG A 27 -8.54 17.25 3.00
C ARG A 27 -9.08 17.89 4.28
N ALA A 28 -8.67 19.12 4.59
CA ALA A 28 -9.17 19.85 5.76
C ALA A 28 -10.68 20.10 5.66
N ILE A 29 -11.17 20.52 4.50
CA ILE A 29 -12.61 20.69 4.24
C ILE A 29 -13.35 19.37 4.44
N LEU A 30 -12.84 18.26 3.90
CA LEU A 30 -13.45 16.94 4.07
C LEU A 30 -13.43 16.44 5.52
N LEU A 31 -12.38 16.74 6.29
CA LEU A 31 -12.34 16.41 7.72
C LEU A 31 -13.38 17.19 8.52
N ILE A 32 -13.52 18.49 8.26
CA ILE A 32 -14.53 19.34 8.90
C ILE A 32 -15.94 18.88 8.51
N TYR A 33 -16.16 18.67 7.20
CA TYR A 33 -17.43 18.15 6.70
C TYR A 33 -17.75 16.78 7.30
N GLY A 34 -16.77 15.88 7.37
CA GLY A 34 -16.93 14.55 7.93
C GLY A 34 -17.33 14.59 9.40
N ALA A 35 -16.69 15.46 10.20
CA ALA A 35 -17.07 15.67 11.60
C ALA A 35 -18.50 16.23 11.73
N TRP A 36 -18.87 17.19 10.87
CA TRP A 36 -20.24 17.70 10.83
C TRP A 36 -21.24 16.61 10.43
N GLN A 37 -20.96 15.81 9.41
CA GLN A 37 -21.83 14.73 8.96
C GLN A 37 -21.98 13.66 10.05
N ASP A 38 -20.90 13.28 10.73
CA ASP A 38 -20.95 12.31 11.82
C ASP A 38 -21.81 12.80 13.00
N ALA A 39 -21.85 14.11 13.26
CA ALA A 39 -22.70 14.70 14.29
C ALA A 39 -24.17 14.88 13.86
N ASN A 40 -24.44 15.09 12.57
CA ASN A 40 -25.76 15.53 12.08
C ASN A 40 -26.50 14.50 11.21
N SER A 41 -25.86 13.38 10.84
CA SER A 41 -26.45 12.35 9.96
C SER A 41 -26.47 10.97 10.62
N ALA A 42 -27.49 10.18 10.26
CA ALA A 42 -27.56 8.76 10.59
C ALA A 42 -26.51 7.95 9.80
N VAL A 43 -26.19 8.37 8.58
CA VAL A 43 -25.13 7.75 7.76
C VAL A 43 -23.81 8.43 8.08
N LYS A 44 -22.92 7.68 8.75
CA LYS A 44 -21.63 8.17 9.19
C LYS A 44 -20.66 8.33 8.03
N TYR A 45 -19.88 9.40 8.08
CA TYR A 45 -18.74 9.64 7.22
C TYR A 45 -17.56 8.77 7.64
N THR A 46 -17.29 8.70 8.95
CA THR A 46 -16.21 7.88 9.50
C THR A 46 -16.34 6.42 9.07
N ASP A 47 -15.23 5.86 8.59
CA ASP A 47 -15.13 4.44 8.27
C ASP A 47 -15.18 3.60 9.55
N ILE A 48 -15.82 2.43 9.48
CA ILE A 48 -15.95 1.52 10.62
C ILE A 48 -14.58 1.01 11.07
N ASP A 49 -13.66 0.81 10.11
CA ASP A 49 -12.29 0.38 10.39
C ASP A 49 -11.56 1.43 11.25
N TYR A 50 -11.87 2.73 11.09
CA TYR A 50 -11.28 3.78 11.92
C TYR A 50 -11.68 3.65 13.40
N LEU A 51 -12.91 3.24 13.68
CA LEU A 51 -13.37 2.97 15.03
C LEU A 51 -12.63 1.76 15.61
N VAL A 52 -12.46 0.69 14.82
CA VAL A 52 -11.68 -0.49 15.22
C VAL A 52 -10.23 -0.11 15.55
N PHE A 53 -9.60 0.79 14.78
CA PHE A 53 -8.23 1.24 15.05
C PHE A 53 -8.11 2.05 16.34
N THR A 54 -9.02 3.01 16.54
CA THR A 54 -8.99 3.92 17.69
C THR A 54 -9.39 3.21 18.98
N ASP A 55 -10.28 2.22 18.91
CA ASP A 55 -10.56 1.33 20.04
C ASP A 55 -9.34 0.48 20.40
N ALA A 56 -8.67 -0.13 19.42
CA ALA A 56 -7.44 -0.89 19.65
C ALA A 56 -6.33 -0.01 20.26
N ALA A 57 -6.19 1.24 19.81
CA ALA A 57 -5.28 2.21 20.44
C ALA A 57 -5.66 2.50 21.90
N ARG A 58 -6.96 2.50 22.23
CA ARG A 58 -7.44 2.66 23.61
C ARG A 58 -7.06 1.47 24.48
N TYR A 59 -7.22 0.23 23.99
CA TYR A 59 -6.72 -0.96 24.70
C TYR A 59 -5.23 -0.86 24.99
N VAL A 60 -4.42 -0.52 23.99
CA VAL A 60 -2.97 -0.34 24.15
C VAL A 60 -2.65 0.74 25.20
N SER A 61 -3.39 1.86 25.21
CA SER A 61 -3.16 2.92 26.20
C SER A 61 -3.49 2.52 27.65
N HIS A 62 -4.30 1.47 27.85
CA HIS A 62 -4.58 0.88 29.16
C HIS A 62 -3.67 -0.32 29.48
N GLY A 63 -2.64 -0.59 28.67
CA GLY A 63 -1.74 -1.73 28.83
C GLY A 63 -2.34 -3.07 28.40
N ALA A 64 -3.50 -3.05 27.74
CA ALA A 64 -4.17 -4.23 27.21
C ALA A 64 -3.76 -4.52 25.76
N SER A 65 -4.09 -5.72 25.28
CA SER A 65 -3.77 -6.11 23.90
C SER A 65 -4.70 -5.42 22.90
N PRO A 66 -4.21 -4.89 21.77
CA PRO A 66 -5.09 -4.34 20.72
C PRO A 66 -6.01 -5.40 20.12
N TYR A 67 -5.68 -6.69 20.29
CA TYR A 67 -6.48 -7.83 19.82
C TYR A 67 -7.66 -8.17 20.72
N GLU A 68 -7.76 -7.55 21.90
CA GLU A 68 -9.00 -7.61 22.70
C GLU A 68 -10.13 -6.83 22.04
N ARG A 69 -9.81 -5.90 21.12
CA ARG A 69 -10.81 -5.31 20.24
C ARG A 69 -11.23 -6.33 19.19
N ASP A 70 -12.50 -6.73 19.26
CA ASP A 70 -13.13 -7.58 18.24
C ASP A 70 -12.86 -7.04 16.83
N THR A 71 -12.64 -7.93 15.87
CA THR A 71 -12.38 -7.59 14.46
C THR A 71 -11.11 -6.80 14.19
N TYR A 72 -10.26 -6.51 15.19
CA TYR A 72 -8.92 -5.97 14.93
C TYR A 72 -8.05 -7.04 14.25
N ARG A 73 -7.62 -6.76 13.02
CA ARG A 73 -6.85 -7.67 12.14
C ARG A 73 -5.63 -6.98 11.52
N TYR A 74 -5.10 -5.97 12.20
CA TYR A 74 -4.00 -5.14 11.73
C TYR A 74 -2.77 -5.32 12.62
N THR A 75 -1.61 -4.86 12.15
CA THR A 75 -0.39 -4.86 12.99
C THR A 75 -0.60 -3.97 14.22
N PRO A 76 -0.12 -4.36 15.42
CA PRO A 76 -0.21 -3.52 16.61
C PRO A 76 0.50 -2.17 16.43
N LEU A 77 1.45 -2.08 15.50
CA LEU A 77 2.13 -0.83 15.16
C LEU A 77 1.14 0.28 14.75
N LEU A 78 0.04 -0.08 14.09
CA LEU A 78 -1.02 0.87 13.76
C LEU A 78 -1.75 1.38 15.02
N ALA A 79 -2.06 0.49 15.98
CA ALA A 79 -2.66 0.91 17.24
C ALA A 79 -1.71 1.83 18.04
N TRP A 80 -0.42 1.48 18.11
CA TRP A 80 0.60 2.32 18.74
C TRP A 80 0.73 3.70 18.09
N LEU A 81 0.70 3.75 16.75
CA LEU A 81 0.76 5.00 15.99
C LEU A 81 -0.44 5.91 16.27
N LEU A 82 -1.59 5.34 16.64
CA LEU A 82 -2.84 6.03 16.89
C LEU A 82 -3.10 6.29 18.38
N LEU A 83 -2.15 6.04 19.27
CA LEU A 83 -2.28 6.35 20.70
C LEU A 83 -2.80 7.76 21.02
N PRO A 84 -2.42 8.83 20.28
CA PRO A 84 -2.98 10.15 20.57
C PRO A 84 -4.51 10.22 20.47
N THR A 85 -5.14 9.29 19.75
CA THR A 85 -6.61 9.21 19.64
C THR A 85 -7.30 8.70 20.91
N SER A 86 -6.58 8.02 21.80
CA SER A 86 -7.13 7.48 23.05
C SER A 86 -6.93 8.39 24.26
N TRP A 87 -6.08 9.41 24.15
CA TRP A 87 -5.82 10.34 25.25
C TRP A 87 -7.07 11.14 25.59
N SER A 88 -7.36 11.25 26.90
CA SER A 88 -8.47 12.06 27.41
C SER A 88 -8.24 13.53 27.02
N GLY A 89 -9.07 14.06 26.13
CA GLY A 89 -8.91 15.43 25.62
C GLY A 89 -9.99 15.82 24.60
N PRO A 90 -9.78 16.92 23.86
CA PRO A 90 -10.74 17.43 22.88
C PRO A 90 -11.07 16.40 21.79
N SER A 91 -12.27 16.48 21.20
CA SER A 91 -12.69 15.69 20.04
C SER A 91 -11.74 15.77 18.83
N LEU A 92 -10.86 16.76 18.81
CA LEU A 92 -9.76 16.90 17.84
C LEU A 92 -8.77 15.72 17.89
N LEU A 93 -8.53 15.15 19.07
CA LEU A 93 -7.62 14.00 19.23
C LEU A 93 -8.19 12.75 18.56
N PHE A 94 -9.51 12.55 18.58
CA PHE A 94 -10.15 11.47 17.83
C PHE A 94 -9.88 11.58 16.33
N SER A 95 -9.72 12.79 15.78
CA SER A 95 -9.44 12.99 14.35
C SER A 95 -7.94 12.90 14.00
N PHE A 96 -7.05 12.70 14.98
CA PHE A 96 -5.61 12.63 14.76
C PHE A 96 -5.22 11.59 13.70
N GLY A 97 -5.77 10.38 13.79
CA GLY A 97 -5.49 9.31 12.83
C GLY A 97 -5.93 9.66 11.41
N LYS A 98 -7.12 10.24 11.24
CA LYS A 98 -7.58 10.73 9.94
C LYS A 98 -6.66 11.81 9.37
N ALA A 99 -6.21 12.74 10.21
CA ALA A 99 -5.27 13.78 9.79
C ALA A 99 -3.91 13.18 9.38
N LEU A 100 -3.42 12.18 10.11
CA LEU A 100 -2.20 11.44 9.79
C LEU A 100 -2.31 10.68 8.45
N PHE A 101 -3.44 10.01 8.21
CA PHE A 101 -3.69 9.30 6.95
C PHE A 101 -3.80 10.28 5.78
N ALA A 102 -4.50 11.41 5.97
CA ALA A 102 -4.61 12.47 4.99
C ALA A 102 -3.25 13.14 4.69
N LEU A 103 -2.40 13.33 5.71
CA LEU A 103 -1.03 13.82 5.55
C LEU A 103 -0.18 12.84 4.74
N SER A 104 -0.36 11.54 4.97
CA SER A 104 0.36 10.49 4.24
C SER A 104 0.11 10.58 2.73
N ASP A 105 -1.12 10.86 2.30
CA ASP A 105 -1.41 11.09 0.88
C ASP A 105 -0.67 12.29 0.30
N VAL A 106 -0.58 13.39 1.06
CA VAL A 106 0.10 14.61 0.61
C VAL A 106 1.60 14.35 0.46
N ILE A 107 2.20 13.63 1.42
CA ILE A 107 3.60 13.20 1.34
C ILE A 107 3.81 12.24 0.17
N ALA A 108 2.88 11.30 -0.08
CA ALA A 108 2.94 10.40 -1.23
C ALA A 108 2.92 11.18 -2.55
N GLY A 109 2.02 12.16 -2.69
CA GLY A 109 1.98 13.04 -3.87
C GLY A 109 3.25 13.87 -4.04
N TRP A 110 3.83 14.37 -2.95
CA TRP A 110 5.13 15.06 -2.99
C TRP A 110 6.26 14.14 -3.42
N LEU A 111 6.30 12.89 -2.93
CA LEU A 111 7.29 11.90 -3.34
C LEU A 111 7.11 11.48 -4.81
N ILE A 112 5.88 11.40 -5.33
CA ILE A 112 5.60 11.18 -6.75
C ILE A 112 6.22 12.32 -7.58
N ALA A 113 5.90 13.58 -7.26
CA ALA A 113 6.45 14.74 -7.98
C ALA A 113 7.99 14.73 -7.93
N ARG A 114 8.56 14.48 -6.75
CA ARG A 114 10.01 14.41 -6.55
C ARG A 114 10.67 13.28 -7.35
N SER A 115 10.02 12.12 -7.43
CA SER A 115 10.52 10.97 -8.21
C SER A 115 10.50 11.26 -9.70
N LEU A 116 9.43 11.88 -10.22
CA LEU A 116 9.33 12.29 -11.62
C LEU A 116 10.43 13.29 -12.01
N VAL A 117 10.71 14.29 -11.17
CA VAL A 117 11.80 15.25 -11.44
C VAL A 117 13.17 14.56 -11.33
N SER A 118 13.44 13.89 -10.20
CA SER A 118 14.80 13.47 -9.86
C SER A 118 15.26 12.17 -10.50
N ALA A 119 14.34 11.29 -10.91
CA ALA A 119 14.68 10.00 -11.54
C ALA A 119 14.39 9.99 -13.05
N TYR A 120 13.43 10.79 -13.51
CA TYR A 120 13.02 10.84 -14.92
C TYR A 120 13.33 12.16 -15.63
N GLY A 121 13.96 13.13 -14.94
CA GLY A 121 14.34 14.42 -15.53
C GLY A 121 13.14 15.26 -15.99
N MET A 122 11.96 15.00 -15.43
CA MET A 122 10.75 15.71 -15.81
C MET A 122 10.78 17.15 -15.30
N ASP A 123 10.31 18.09 -16.13
CA ASP A 123 10.09 19.48 -15.73
C ASP A 123 9.15 19.56 -14.50
N ALA A 124 9.47 20.45 -13.56
CA ALA A 124 8.80 20.49 -12.25
C ALA A 124 7.28 20.77 -12.35
N PRO A 125 6.82 21.79 -13.13
CA PRO A 125 5.40 21.98 -13.42
C PRO A 125 4.70 20.74 -14.01
N ARG A 126 5.37 20.04 -14.94
CA ARG A 126 4.83 18.80 -15.52
C ARG A 126 4.72 17.69 -14.49
N ALA A 127 5.73 17.52 -13.65
CA ALA A 127 5.72 16.55 -12.56
C ALA A 127 4.60 16.83 -11.54
N LEU A 128 4.39 18.10 -11.19
CA LEU A 128 3.29 18.53 -10.32
C LEU A 128 1.92 18.25 -10.94
N LYS A 129 1.77 18.46 -12.25
CA LYS A 129 0.54 18.09 -12.96
C LYS A 129 0.24 16.59 -12.86
N TYR A 130 1.23 15.72 -13.04
CA TYR A 130 1.04 14.27 -12.86
C TYR A 130 0.76 13.88 -11.40
N ALA A 131 1.50 14.46 -10.44
CA ALA A 131 1.26 14.22 -9.02
C ALA A 131 -0.14 14.72 -8.57
N SER A 132 -0.70 15.71 -9.25
CA SER A 132 -2.02 16.26 -8.94
C SER A 132 -3.17 15.28 -9.20
N PHE A 133 -2.99 14.27 -10.05
CA PHE A 133 -3.93 13.15 -10.19
C PHE A 133 -4.07 12.33 -8.90
N TRP A 134 -3.10 12.41 -7.99
CA TRP A 134 -3.19 11.83 -6.65
C TRP A 134 -3.60 12.89 -5.62
N LEU A 135 -2.89 14.03 -5.59
CA LEU A 135 -3.06 15.07 -4.57
C LEU A 135 -4.46 15.69 -4.56
N LEU A 136 -5.04 15.94 -5.74
CA LEU A 136 -6.33 16.62 -5.90
C LEU A 136 -7.47 15.65 -6.24
N ASN A 137 -7.23 14.35 -6.13
CA ASN A 137 -8.26 13.35 -6.39
C ASN A 137 -9.24 13.29 -5.20
N PRO A 138 -10.54 13.61 -5.42
CA PRO A 138 -11.51 13.61 -4.34
C PRO A 138 -11.73 12.22 -3.75
N MET A 139 -11.55 11.16 -4.52
CA MET A 139 -11.71 9.78 -4.03
C MET A 139 -10.59 9.42 -3.05
N VAL A 140 -9.32 9.74 -3.40
CA VAL A 140 -8.16 9.53 -2.51
C VAL A 140 -8.33 10.34 -1.22
N ALA A 141 -8.62 11.63 -1.35
CA ALA A 141 -8.82 12.51 -0.20
C ALA A 141 -9.99 12.05 0.69
N ASN A 142 -11.10 11.56 0.10
CA ASN A 142 -12.23 11.02 0.84
C ASN A 142 -11.86 9.76 1.61
N ILE A 143 -11.17 8.79 1.00
CA ILE A 143 -10.76 7.54 1.67
C ILE A 143 -9.90 7.84 2.91
N SER A 144 -8.88 8.69 2.77
CA SER A 144 -7.99 9.01 3.89
C SER A 144 -8.72 9.74 5.01
N THR A 145 -9.59 10.71 4.67
CA THR A 145 -10.29 11.55 5.65
C THR A 145 -11.47 10.84 6.32
N ARG A 146 -12.04 9.79 5.70
CA ARG A 146 -12.95 8.85 6.36
C ARG A 146 -12.25 8.01 7.44
N GLY A 147 -10.93 7.88 7.38
CA GLY A 147 -10.14 7.16 8.38
C GLY A 147 -9.57 5.82 7.91
N SER A 148 -9.43 5.61 6.60
CA SER A 148 -8.71 4.44 6.09
C SER A 148 -7.20 4.60 6.23
N SER A 149 -6.53 3.60 6.78
CA SER A 149 -5.07 3.58 6.94
C SER A 149 -4.31 3.26 5.64
N GLU A 150 -4.99 3.00 4.52
CA GLU A 150 -4.33 2.63 3.26
C GLU A 150 -3.40 3.76 2.73
N GLY A 151 -3.67 5.02 3.08
CA GLY A 151 -2.78 6.15 2.75
C GLY A 151 -1.39 6.03 3.38
N LEU A 152 -1.28 5.46 4.60
CA LEU A 152 0.02 5.18 5.24
C LEU A 152 0.82 4.15 4.45
N LEU A 153 0.15 3.08 4.01
CA LEU A 153 0.82 2.06 3.21
C LEU A 153 1.21 2.60 1.83
N GLY A 154 0.34 3.43 1.24
CA GLY A 154 0.62 4.15 0.00
C GLY A 154 1.91 4.98 0.09
N VAL A 155 2.06 5.81 1.13
CA VAL A 155 3.27 6.61 1.29
C VAL A 155 4.51 5.75 1.54
N LEU A 156 4.41 4.64 2.29
CA LEU A 156 5.53 3.71 2.49
C LEU A 156 5.99 3.08 1.16
N VAL A 157 5.07 2.66 0.30
CA VAL A 157 5.38 2.07 -1.01
C VAL A 157 5.97 3.10 -1.98
N ILE A 158 5.45 4.33 -1.99
CA ILE A 158 6.01 5.39 -2.82
C ILE A 158 7.38 5.85 -2.29
N ALA A 159 7.58 5.89 -0.97
CA ALA A 159 8.89 6.15 -0.37
C ALA A 159 9.91 5.06 -0.69
N LEU A 160 9.48 3.79 -0.68
CA LEU A 160 10.29 2.65 -1.13
C LEU A 160 10.72 2.85 -2.58
N LEU A 161 9.78 3.13 -3.48
CA LEU A 161 10.09 3.38 -4.89
C LEU A 161 11.07 4.55 -5.05
N TRP A 162 10.83 5.67 -4.35
CA TRP A 162 11.73 6.82 -4.37
C TRP A 162 13.14 6.46 -3.87
N ALA A 163 13.26 5.70 -2.79
CA ALA A 163 14.54 5.27 -2.23
C ALA A 163 15.31 4.38 -3.22
N VAL A 164 14.63 3.44 -3.88
CA VAL A 164 15.22 2.58 -4.92
C VAL A 164 15.68 3.39 -6.13
N LEU A 165 14.84 4.30 -6.64
CA LEU A 165 15.18 5.17 -7.77
C LEU A 165 16.38 6.09 -7.45
N ARG A 166 16.52 6.51 -6.18
CA ARG A 166 17.66 7.30 -5.68
C ARG A 166 18.85 6.47 -5.21
N ARG A 167 18.85 5.15 -5.42
CA ARG A 167 19.91 4.20 -5.00
C ARG A 167 20.21 4.21 -3.50
N ARG A 168 19.24 4.58 -2.67
CA ARG A 168 19.34 4.50 -1.21
C ARG A 168 18.95 3.10 -0.75
N VAL A 169 19.80 2.12 -1.05
CA VAL A 169 19.51 0.68 -0.90
C VAL A 169 19.15 0.29 0.53
N VAL A 170 19.89 0.78 1.54
CA VAL A 170 19.60 0.51 2.96
C VAL A 170 18.22 1.04 3.35
N LEU A 171 17.91 2.29 2.97
CA LEU A 171 16.60 2.89 3.24
C LEU A 171 15.48 2.12 2.52
N ALA A 172 15.72 1.70 1.27
CA ALA A 172 14.77 0.90 0.52
C ALA A 172 14.49 -0.45 1.22
N GLY A 173 15.53 -1.12 1.74
CA GLY A 173 15.32 -2.37 2.48
C GLY A 173 14.54 -2.15 3.77
N VAL A 174 14.89 -1.14 4.57
CA VAL A 174 14.13 -0.76 5.78
C VAL A 174 12.66 -0.47 5.45
N LEU A 175 12.40 0.33 4.41
CA LEU A 175 11.03 0.66 3.99
C LEU A 175 10.27 -0.57 3.47
N LEU A 176 10.93 -1.48 2.76
CA LEU A 176 10.32 -2.74 2.31
C LEU A 176 9.94 -3.61 3.51
N GLY A 177 10.87 -3.85 4.44
CA GLY A 177 10.61 -4.65 5.64
C GLY A 177 9.50 -4.06 6.51
N LEU A 178 9.51 -2.74 6.71
CA LEU A 178 8.44 -2.01 7.41
C LEU A 178 7.09 -2.13 6.69
N SER A 179 7.07 -1.97 5.36
CA SER A 179 5.83 -2.08 4.57
C SER A 179 5.23 -3.48 4.67
N VAL A 180 6.06 -4.53 4.56
CA VAL A 180 5.63 -5.94 4.66
C VAL A 180 5.15 -6.30 6.07
N HIS A 181 5.77 -5.73 7.10
CA HIS A 181 5.27 -5.84 8.47
C HIS A 181 3.91 -5.15 8.64
N PHE A 182 3.75 -3.97 8.04
CA PHE A 182 2.51 -3.19 8.15
C PHE A 182 1.33 -3.89 7.46
N LYS A 183 1.58 -4.49 6.30
CA LYS A 183 0.63 -5.36 5.57
C LYS A 183 1.44 -6.31 4.71
N ILE A 184 1.05 -7.57 4.57
CA ILE A 184 1.92 -8.58 3.94
C ILE A 184 2.23 -8.29 2.46
N TYR A 185 1.26 -7.80 1.67
CA TYR A 185 1.33 -7.79 0.20
C TYR A 185 2.49 -7.01 -0.46
N PRO A 186 3.07 -5.93 0.10
CA PRO A 186 4.22 -5.22 -0.49
C PRO A 186 5.44 -6.10 -0.73
N PHE A 187 5.47 -7.34 -0.19
CA PHE A 187 6.53 -8.31 -0.46
C PHE A 187 6.72 -8.56 -1.97
N ILE A 188 5.64 -8.47 -2.76
CA ILE A 188 5.70 -8.65 -4.22
C ILE A 188 6.65 -7.65 -4.87
N TYR A 189 6.70 -6.40 -4.38
CA TYR A 189 7.56 -5.37 -4.94
C TYR A 189 9.05 -5.68 -4.76
N GLY A 190 9.41 -6.42 -3.70
CA GLY A 190 10.77 -6.85 -3.45
C GLY A 190 11.39 -7.58 -4.65
N VAL A 191 10.62 -8.43 -5.33
CA VAL A 191 11.12 -9.19 -6.49
C VAL A 191 11.45 -8.28 -7.67
N SER A 192 10.56 -7.34 -8.01
CA SER A 192 10.83 -6.34 -9.06
C SER A 192 12.02 -5.44 -8.71
N ILE A 193 12.17 -5.07 -7.44
CA ILE A 193 13.29 -4.23 -6.98
C ILE A 193 14.61 -4.99 -7.08
N ILE A 194 14.66 -6.26 -6.69
CA ILE A 194 15.87 -7.10 -6.85
C ILE A 194 16.26 -7.18 -8.34
N TRP A 195 15.29 -7.43 -9.23
CA TRP A 195 15.54 -7.45 -10.67
C TRP A 195 15.99 -6.10 -11.24
N TRP A 196 15.51 -4.99 -10.67
CA TRP A 196 15.87 -3.63 -11.06
C TRP A 196 17.30 -3.24 -10.66
N LEU A 197 17.78 -3.72 -9.50
CA LEU A 197 19.11 -3.44 -8.95
C LEU A 197 20.19 -4.30 -9.64
N ASP A 198 20.40 -4.07 -10.94
CA ASP A 198 21.36 -4.81 -11.77
C ASP A 198 22.71 -4.09 -11.98
N ARG A 199 23.79 -4.85 -12.16
CA ARG A 199 25.18 -4.34 -12.25
C ARG A 199 25.37 -3.33 -13.37
N GLU A 200 24.73 -3.56 -14.51
CA GLU A 200 24.76 -2.67 -15.69
C GLU A 200 24.28 -1.25 -15.36
N ARG A 201 23.41 -1.12 -14.36
CA ARG A 201 22.87 0.17 -13.93
C ARG A 201 23.65 0.78 -12.76
N ASP A 202 24.51 0.02 -12.09
CA ASP A 202 25.33 0.49 -10.97
C ASP A 202 26.64 1.17 -11.43
N GLY A 203 26.89 1.27 -12.74
CA GLY A 203 28.13 1.87 -13.28
C GLY A 203 29.40 1.09 -12.91
N SER A 204 29.23 -0.11 -12.34
CA SER A 204 30.30 -1.05 -11.97
C SER A 204 30.62 -2.02 -13.12
N SER A 205 30.36 -1.57 -14.35
CA SER A 205 31.14 -1.99 -15.51
C SER A 205 32.56 -1.44 -15.33
N SER A 206 33.37 -2.14 -14.53
CA SER A 206 34.80 -2.12 -14.71
C SER A 206 35.08 -2.28 -16.19
N GLY A 207 35.83 -1.35 -16.78
CA GLY A 207 36.30 -1.40 -18.15
C GLY A 207 37.20 -2.59 -18.40
N THR A 208 36.64 -3.79 -18.42
CA THR A 208 37.30 -4.96 -18.99
C THR A 208 37.00 -4.93 -20.48
N SER A 209 38.05 -4.59 -21.21
CA SER A 209 38.21 -4.56 -22.65
C SER A 209 37.36 -5.57 -23.42
N LYS A 210 36.87 -5.12 -24.59
CA LYS A 210 36.39 -5.93 -25.71
C LYS A 210 37.35 -7.09 -26.00
N THR A 211 36.88 -8.34 -26.15
CA THR A 211 37.40 -9.27 -27.19
C THR A 211 36.58 -10.58 -27.30
N THR A 212 36.40 -10.98 -28.56
CA THR A 212 36.19 -12.34 -29.09
C THR A 212 34.92 -13.12 -28.75
N ALA A 213 34.11 -13.26 -29.80
CA ALA A 213 33.28 -14.42 -30.14
C ALA A 213 33.72 -15.76 -29.51
N GLY A 214 32.72 -16.53 -29.08
CA GLY A 214 32.80 -18.00 -28.94
C GLY A 214 32.85 -18.52 -27.51
N SER A 215 31.69 -18.83 -26.92
CA SER A 215 31.44 -20.04 -26.09
C SER A 215 30.03 -19.99 -25.50
N GLU A 216 29.15 -20.87 -25.98
CA GLU A 216 27.73 -20.94 -25.61
C GLU A 216 27.44 -21.65 -24.28
N ASP A 217 28.45 -22.02 -23.49
CA ASP A 217 28.25 -22.68 -22.20
C ASP A 217 28.46 -21.72 -21.02
N THR A 218 27.63 -20.68 -20.94
CA THR A 218 27.45 -19.97 -19.65
C THR A 218 26.62 -20.86 -18.72
N SER A 219 27.33 -21.73 -17.99
CA SER A 219 26.79 -22.55 -16.91
C SER A 219 25.82 -21.75 -16.03
N ILE A 220 24.71 -22.38 -15.61
CA ILE A 220 23.71 -21.78 -14.72
C ILE A 220 24.39 -21.16 -13.49
N ALA A 221 25.50 -21.76 -13.02
CA ALA A 221 26.29 -21.27 -11.90
C ALA A 221 26.88 -19.87 -12.14
N THR A 222 27.39 -19.56 -13.33
CA THR A 222 27.96 -18.22 -13.61
C THR A 222 26.85 -17.16 -13.65
N LYS A 223 25.69 -17.48 -14.26
CA LYS A 223 24.51 -16.60 -14.24
C LYS A 223 23.97 -16.35 -12.83
N THR A 224 23.99 -17.38 -11.96
CA THR A 224 23.59 -17.22 -10.55
C THR A 224 24.59 -16.35 -9.79
N MET A 225 25.89 -16.52 -10.03
CA MET A 225 26.92 -15.74 -9.35
C MET A 225 26.90 -14.27 -9.79
N ASP A 226 26.62 -14.00 -11.06
CA ASP A 226 26.44 -12.64 -11.59
C ASP A 226 25.17 -11.96 -11.05
N PHE A 227 24.17 -12.75 -10.65
CA PHE A 227 22.94 -12.25 -10.04
C PHE A 227 23.16 -11.79 -8.59
N ILE A 228 24.20 -12.26 -7.91
CA ILE A 228 24.49 -11.89 -6.53
C ILE A 228 25.30 -10.58 -6.53
N THR A 229 24.62 -9.47 -6.26
CA THR A 229 25.23 -8.14 -6.19
C THR A 229 25.16 -7.55 -4.78
N PRO A 230 26.15 -6.73 -4.35
CA PRO A 230 26.10 -6.10 -3.02
C PRO A 230 24.81 -5.30 -2.77
N PRO A 231 24.26 -4.51 -3.73
CA PRO A 231 22.97 -3.83 -3.53
C PRO A 231 21.81 -4.78 -3.29
N ARG A 232 21.75 -5.92 -3.99
CA ARG A 232 20.70 -6.93 -3.78
C ARG A 232 20.82 -7.57 -2.39
N ILE A 233 22.04 -7.93 -1.97
CA ILE A 233 22.29 -8.49 -0.64
C ILE A 233 21.90 -7.48 0.44
N ILE A 234 22.36 -6.22 0.34
CA ILE A 234 22.07 -5.18 1.32
C ILE A 234 20.57 -4.94 1.42
N LEU A 235 19.85 -4.83 0.29
CA LEU A 235 18.40 -4.69 0.27
C LEU A 235 17.73 -5.85 1.01
N THR A 236 18.08 -7.09 0.67
CA THR A 236 17.48 -8.30 1.25
C THR A 236 17.76 -8.40 2.75
N LEU A 237 19.01 -8.18 3.18
CA LEU A 237 19.39 -8.26 4.59
C LEU A 237 18.73 -7.16 5.41
N THR A 238 18.75 -5.91 4.95
CA THR A 238 18.13 -4.80 5.69
C THR A 238 16.60 -4.95 5.77
N SER A 239 15.95 -5.39 4.69
CA SER A 239 14.53 -5.72 4.70
C SER A 239 14.19 -6.86 5.66
N LEU A 240 14.95 -7.95 5.60
CA LEU A 240 14.76 -9.10 6.49
C LEU A 240 14.97 -8.73 7.95
N ILE A 241 16.04 -8.00 8.27
CA ILE A 241 16.32 -7.53 9.63
C ILE A 241 15.18 -6.65 10.13
N THR A 242 14.74 -5.64 9.36
CA THR A 242 13.64 -4.76 9.78
C THR A 242 12.35 -5.55 9.97
N PHE A 243 11.99 -6.42 9.03
CA PHE A 243 10.79 -7.25 9.13
C PHE A 243 10.85 -8.17 10.36
N THR A 244 11.94 -8.91 10.54
CA THR A 244 12.12 -9.85 11.65
C THR A 244 12.12 -9.13 12.99
N LEU A 245 12.85 -8.02 13.15
CA LEU A 245 12.88 -7.27 14.40
C LEU A 245 11.48 -6.75 14.79
N LEU A 246 10.73 -6.18 13.85
CA LEU A 246 9.38 -5.71 14.13
C LEU A 246 8.42 -6.86 14.49
N ASN A 247 8.50 -7.98 13.78
CA ASN A 247 7.66 -9.14 14.07
C ASN A 247 8.02 -9.79 15.40
N LEU A 248 9.30 -9.94 15.72
CA LEU A 248 9.74 -10.47 17.02
C LEU A 248 9.33 -9.54 18.16
N LEU A 249 9.44 -8.22 17.97
CA LEU A 249 8.99 -7.25 18.97
C LEU A 249 7.48 -7.35 19.21
N MET A 250 6.67 -7.39 18.15
CA MET A 250 5.22 -7.50 18.29
C MET A 250 4.80 -8.86 18.85
N TYR A 251 5.48 -9.95 18.46
CA TYR A 251 5.23 -11.28 19.01
C TYR A 251 5.59 -11.35 20.49
N HIS A 252 6.70 -10.75 20.91
CA HIS A 252 7.08 -10.68 22.33
C HIS A 252 6.04 -9.91 23.17
N LEU A 253 5.36 -8.92 22.60
CA LEU A 253 4.36 -8.13 23.32
C LEU A 253 2.96 -8.78 23.35
N TYR A 254 2.60 -9.57 22.33
CA TYR A 254 1.22 -9.99 22.08
C TYR A 254 1.04 -11.47 21.72
N ASP A 255 2.11 -12.26 21.77
CA ASP A 255 2.13 -13.72 21.57
C ASP A 255 1.41 -14.21 20.30
N THR A 256 0.66 -15.31 20.42
CA THR A 256 -0.06 -15.96 19.31
C THR A 256 -1.20 -15.13 18.72
N PRO A 257 -1.96 -14.29 19.48
CA PRO A 257 -2.92 -13.35 18.89
C PRO A 257 -2.35 -12.49 17.76
N PHE A 258 -1.10 -12.03 17.90
CA PHE A 258 -0.44 -11.24 16.86
C PHE A 258 -0.34 -11.98 15.52
N LEU A 259 0.18 -13.20 15.55
CA LEU A 259 0.34 -14.03 14.34
C LEU A 259 -1.02 -14.38 13.73
N GLN A 260 -1.98 -14.74 14.59
CA GLN A 260 -3.31 -15.16 14.15
C GLN A 260 -4.04 -14.03 13.44
N HIS A 261 -4.07 -12.84 14.03
CA HIS A 261 -4.88 -11.73 13.54
C HIS A 261 -4.21 -10.92 12.44
N THR A 262 -2.88 -10.77 12.47
CA THR A 262 -2.14 -9.98 11.48
C THR A 262 -1.87 -10.75 10.19
N PHE A 263 -1.62 -12.06 10.27
CA PHE A 263 -1.18 -12.86 9.12
C PHE A 263 -2.08 -14.05 8.82
N LEU A 264 -2.23 -14.98 9.77
CA LEU A 264 -2.84 -16.29 9.48
C LEU A 264 -4.32 -16.19 9.11
N HIS A 265 -5.05 -15.25 9.69
CA HIS A 265 -6.44 -14.99 9.37
C HIS A 265 -6.66 -14.71 7.87
N HIS A 266 -5.70 -14.10 7.17
CA HIS A 266 -5.84 -13.82 5.73
C HIS A 266 -5.70 -15.07 4.87
N LEU A 267 -5.02 -16.11 5.36
CA LEU A 267 -4.89 -17.38 4.65
C LEU A 267 -6.19 -18.17 4.72
N THR A 268 -6.86 -18.17 5.88
CA THR A 268 -8.09 -18.94 6.11
C THR A 268 -9.37 -18.18 5.75
N ARG A 269 -9.30 -16.86 5.54
CA ARG A 269 -10.49 -16.06 5.21
C ARG A 269 -11.04 -16.42 3.82
N ILE A 270 -12.35 -16.65 3.78
CA ILE A 270 -13.15 -16.85 2.58
C ILE A 270 -14.37 -15.92 2.70
N ASP A 271 -14.75 -15.29 1.59
CA ASP A 271 -16.04 -14.61 1.48
C ASP A 271 -16.81 -15.28 0.34
N HIS A 272 -17.98 -15.85 0.67
CA HIS A 272 -18.82 -16.58 -0.28
C HIS A 272 -20.08 -15.80 -0.68
N ARG A 273 -20.45 -14.71 0.01
CA ARG A 273 -21.72 -14.01 -0.23
C ARG A 273 -21.56 -12.68 -0.95
N HIS A 274 -20.47 -11.95 -0.68
CA HIS A 274 -20.27 -10.59 -1.19
C HIS A 274 -18.91 -10.46 -1.89
N ASN A 275 -18.50 -11.52 -2.57
CA ASN A 275 -17.22 -11.63 -3.23
C ASN A 275 -17.37 -11.38 -4.74
N PHE A 276 -16.65 -10.39 -5.24
CA PHE A 276 -16.53 -10.03 -6.65
C PHE A 276 -15.28 -10.64 -7.30
N SER A 277 -14.57 -11.53 -6.60
CA SER A 277 -13.40 -12.19 -7.18
C SER A 277 -13.81 -13.05 -8.38
N PRO A 278 -12.88 -13.32 -9.31
CA PRO A 278 -13.11 -14.27 -10.40
C PRO A 278 -13.50 -15.68 -9.91
N TYR A 279 -13.25 -15.99 -8.63
CA TYR A 279 -13.51 -17.29 -8.01
C TYR A 279 -14.83 -17.33 -7.24
N SER A 280 -15.60 -16.25 -7.22
CA SER A 280 -16.81 -16.11 -6.39
C SER A 280 -17.78 -17.30 -6.51
N THR A 281 -18.14 -17.69 -7.74
CA THR A 281 -19.05 -18.82 -7.99
C THR A 281 -18.47 -20.15 -7.51
N LEU A 282 -17.18 -20.39 -7.75
CA LEU A 282 -16.50 -21.62 -7.31
C LEU A 282 -16.43 -21.72 -5.79
N LEU A 283 -16.10 -20.62 -5.11
CA LEU A 283 -16.07 -20.54 -3.65
C LEU A 283 -17.45 -20.69 -3.03
N TYR A 284 -18.49 -20.14 -3.69
CA TYR A 284 -19.88 -20.33 -3.27
C TYR A 284 -20.32 -21.80 -3.35
N LEU A 285 -20.09 -22.46 -4.49
CA LEU A 285 -20.45 -23.87 -4.69
C LEU A 285 -19.66 -24.81 -3.78
N SER A 286 -18.38 -24.50 -3.54
CA SER A 286 -17.55 -25.22 -2.56
C SER A 286 -18.08 -25.06 -1.15
N ALA A 287 -18.52 -23.86 -0.75
CA ALA A 287 -19.14 -23.61 0.55
C ALA A 287 -20.52 -24.27 0.70
N ALA A 288 -21.25 -24.45 -0.41
CA ALA A 288 -22.51 -25.19 -0.45
C ALA A 288 -22.32 -26.73 -0.40
N GLY A 289 -21.07 -27.21 -0.44
CA GLY A 289 -20.75 -28.65 -0.42
C GLY A 289 -20.95 -29.38 -1.74
N GLU A 290 -21.23 -28.66 -2.83
CA GLU A 290 -21.50 -29.24 -4.14
C GLU A 290 -20.23 -29.63 -4.91
N VAL A 291 -19.09 -29.03 -4.56
CA VAL A 291 -17.79 -29.30 -5.18
C VAL A 291 -16.72 -29.53 -4.11
N GLN A 292 -16.03 -30.66 -4.19
CA GLN A 292 -14.91 -31.01 -3.30
C GLN A 292 -13.58 -30.54 -3.91
N GLY A 293 -12.85 -29.68 -3.21
CA GLY A 293 -11.49 -29.27 -3.61
C GLY A 293 -10.95 -28.03 -2.88
N ASN A 294 -9.63 -27.87 -2.87
CA ASN A 294 -8.93 -26.75 -2.23
C ASN A 294 -8.87 -25.51 -3.16
N PHE A 295 -10.01 -25.09 -3.71
CA PHE A 295 -10.08 -23.99 -4.68
C PHE A 295 -9.56 -22.65 -4.13
N GLU A 296 -9.62 -22.48 -2.82
CA GLU A 296 -9.05 -21.33 -2.11
C GLU A 296 -7.53 -21.22 -2.26
N SER A 297 -6.82 -22.34 -2.22
CA SER A 297 -5.37 -22.39 -2.41
C SER A 297 -5.00 -22.21 -3.88
N LEU A 298 -5.83 -22.74 -4.80
CA LEU A 298 -5.62 -22.60 -6.24
C LEU A 298 -5.75 -21.16 -6.73
N ALA A 299 -6.61 -20.35 -6.10
CA ALA A 299 -6.76 -18.94 -6.42
C ALA A 299 -5.46 -18.12 -6.23
N PHE A 300 -4.56 -18.56 -5.34
CA PHE A 300 -3.25 -17.92 -5.15
C PHE A 300 -2.27 -18.21 -6.29
N ILE A 301 -2.46 -19.26 -7.09
CA ILE A 301 -1.51 -19.64 -8.15
C ILE A 301 -1.39 -18.55 -9.21
N PRO A 302 -2.46 -18.14 -9.93
CA PRO A 302 -2.34 -17.08 -10.93
C PRO A 302 -1.96 -15.74 -10.31
N GLN A 303 -2.43 -15.46 -9.09
CA GLN A 303 -2.08 -14.24 -8.34
C GLN A 303 -0.57 -14.14 -8.08
N LEU A 304 0.04 -15.18 -7.50
CA LEU A 304 1.47 -15.21 -7.18
C LEU A 304 2.32 -15.40 -8.43
N LEU A 305 1.92 -16.26 -9.37
CA LEU A 305 2.64 -16.47 -10.63
C LEU A 305 2.82 -15.16 -11.40
N LEU A 306 1.73 -14.39 -11.57
CA LEU A 306 1.78 -13.12 -12.29
C LEU A 306 2.56 -12.06 -11.49
N SER A 307 2.20 -11.84 -10.22
CA SER A 307 2.79 -10.75 -9.43
C SER A 307 4.23 -11.01 -9.00
N VAL A 308 4.65 -12.26 -8.79
CA VAL A 308 5.98 -12.59 -8.26
C VAL A 308 6.94 -13.08 -9.35
N MET A 309 6.45 -13.69 -10.44
CA MET A 309 7.34 -14.22 -11.49
C MET A 309 7.21 -13.47 -12.81
N VAL A 310 6.05 -13.52 -13.47
CA VAL A 310 5.91 -13.06 -14.86
C VAL A 310 6.15 -11.55 -14.99
N ILE A 311 5.52 -10.74 -14.15
CA ILE A 311 5.59 -9.29 -14.23
C ILE A 311 7.01 -8.77 -13.91
N PRO A 312 7.69 -9.21 -12.83
CA PRO A 312 9.06 -8.80 -12.57
C PRO A 312 10.02 -9.13 -13.73
N LEU A 313 9.91 -10.34 -14.31
CA LEU A 313 10.79 -10.76 -15.40
C LEU A 313 10.62 -9.90 -16.67
N VAL A 314 9.38 -9.53 -17.01
CA VAL A 314 9.07 -8.83 -18.27
C VAL A 314 9.20 -7.31 -18.13
N LEU A 315 8.77 -6.74 -17.00
CA LEU A 315 8.60 -5.29 -16.84
C LEU A 315 9.63 -4.64 -15.93
N ALA A 316 10.19 -5.33 -14.93
CA ALA A 316 11.03 -4.67 -13.94
C ALA A 316 12.22 -3.97 -14.60
N LYS A 317 12.93 -4.63 -15.52
CA LYS A 317 14.07 -4.04 -16.25
C LYS A 317 13.70 -2.86 -17.16
N LYS A 318 12.44 -2.75 -17.59
CA LYS A 318 11.95 -1.68 -18.47
C LYS A 318 11.50 -0.46 -17.66
N SER A 319 10.64 -0.67 -16.66
CA SER A 319 10.10 0.38 -15.81
C SER A 319 9.71 -0.19 -14.46
N LEU A 320 10.45 0.16 -13.40
CA LEU A 320 10.13 -0.26 -12.05
C LEU A 320 8.75 0.24 -11.57
N PRO A 321 8.37 1.53 -11.72
CA PRO A 321 7.02 1.96 -11.34
C PRO A 321 5.93 1.23 -12.14
N GLY A 322 6.18 0.98 -13.42
CA GLY A 322 5.25 0.23 -14.28
C GLY A 322 5.10 -1.23 -13.84
N ALA A 323 6.20 -1.88 -13.46
CA ALA A 323 6.18 -3.23 -12.90
C ALA A 323 5.42 -3.25 -11.57
N MET A 324 5.70 -2.34 -10.63
CA MET A 324 4.99 -2.26 -9.36
C MET A 324 3.49 -2.04 -9.56
N LEU A 325 3.09 -1.13 -10.45
CA LEU A 325 1.68 -0.91 -10.79
C LEU A 325 1.02 -2.18 -11.33
N ALA A 326 1.67 -2.85 -12.29
CA ALA A 326 1.17 -4.10 -12.86
C ALA A 326 1.08 -5.21 -11.80
N GLN A 327 2.06 -5.30 -10.90
CA GLN A 327 2.04 -6.25 -9.79
C GLN A 327 0.86 -6.00 -8.85
N THR A 328 0.60 -4.75 -8.46
CA THR A 328 -0.56 -4.39 -7.64
C THR A 328 -1.87 -4.74 -8.35
N PHE A 329 -1.98 -4.40 -9.63
CA PHE A 329 -3.17 -4.67 -10.42
C PHE A 329 -3.43 -6.17 -10.50
N ALA A 330 -2.44 -6.98 -10.90
CA ALA A 330 -2.58 -8.44 -10.94
C ALA A 330 -2.88 -9.03 -9.56
N PHE A 331 -2.22 -8.54 -8.50
CA PHE A 331 -2.43 -9.03 -7.14
C PHE A 331 -3.86 -8.77 -6.64
N VAL A 332 -4.45 -7.63 -7.00
CA VAL A 332 -5.83 -7.29 -6.63
C VAL A 332 -6.84 -8.03 -7.51
N THR A 333 -6.65 -8.05 -8.83
CA THR A 333 -7.57 -8.68 -9.78
C THR A 333 -7.72 -10.19 -9.54
N PHE A 334 -6.62 -10.88 -9.23
CA PHE A 334 -6.63 -12.33 -8.98
C PHE A 334 -6.73 -12.67 -7.49
N ASN A 335 -7.09 -11.72 -6.62
CA ASN A 335 -7.31 -12.02 -5.22
C ASN A 335 -8.55 -12.90 -5.03
N LYS A 336 -8.50 -13.85 -4.09
CA LYS A 336 -9.63 -14.72 -3.76
C LYS A 336 -10.79 -14.02 -3.05
N VAL A 337 -10.56 -12.85 -2.45
CA VAL A 337 -11.59 -12.01 -1.83
C VAL A 337 -11.51 -10.59 -2.40
N CYS A 338 -12.50 -10.22 -3.19
CA CYS A 338 -12.68 -8.86 -3.67
C CYS A 338 -14.04 -8.34 -3.17
N THR A 339 -14.05 -7.45 -2.19
CA THR A 339 -15.29 -6.86 -1.67
C THR A 339 -15.37 -5.39 -2.08
N SER A 340 -16.51 -4.94 -2.61
CA SER A 340 -16.73 -3.52 -2.87
C SER A 340 -17.41 -2.88 -1.66
N GLN A 341 -16.79 -1.87 -1.05
CA GLN A 341 -17.43 -1.05 -0.02
C GLN A 341 -18.25 0.05 -0.70
N VAL A 342 -19.32 -0.33 -1.40
CA VAL A 342 -20.25 0.64 -1.98
C VAL A 342 -21.42 0.80 -1.02
N CYS A 343 -21.31 1.74 -0.09
CA CYS A 343 -22.47 2.30 0.60
C CYS A 343 -23.21 3.23 -0.38
N THR A 344 -23.91 2.66 -1.35
CA THR A 344 -25.00 3.39 -2.02
C THR A 344 -26.22 3.36 -1.08
N PRO A 345 -26.96 4.48 -0.92
CA PRO A 345 -28.17 4.53 -0.09
C PRO A 345 -29.20 3.45 -0.46
N SER A 346 -29.20 3.01 -1.72
CA SER A 346 -30.02 1.91 -2.24
C SER A 346 -29.66 0.54 -1.65
N LEU A 347 -28.39 0.27 -1.34
CA LEU A 347 -27.98 -1.00 -0.71
C LEU A 347 -28.26 -1.02 0.79
N ALA A 348 -28.20 0.13 1.47
CA ALA A 348 -28.45 0.23 2.90
C ALA A 348 -29.90 -0.13 3.29
N SER A 349 -30.87 0.10 2.39
CA SER A 349 -32.27 -0.32 2.59
C SER A 349 -32.49 -1.81 2.29
N LEU A 350 -31.67 -2.40 1.42
CA LEU A 350 -31.69 -3.83 1.08
C LEU A 350 -31.06 -4.70 2.17
N VAL A 351 -30.00 -4.23 2.84
CA VAL A 351 -29.43 -4.90 4.01
C VAL A 351 -30.41 -4.86 5.19
N ARG A 352 -31.08 -3.72 5.42
CA ARG A 352 -32.04 -3.56 6.53
C ARG A 352 -33.34 -4.36 6.37
N ARG A 353 -33.69 -4.82 5.16
CA ARG A 353 -34.86 -5.68 4.89
C ARG A 353 -34.59 -7.17 5.00
N LYS A 354 -33.33 -7.59 5.19
CA LYS A 354 -32.95 -9.00 5.30
C LYS A 354 -32.56 -9.43 6.72
N GLU A 355 -32.57 -8.50 7.67
CA GLU A 355 -32.35 -8.76 9.11
C GLU A 355 -33.66 -8.73 9.94
N SER A 356 -34.81 -8.67 9.27
CA SER A 356 -36.12 -9.06 9.80
C SER A 356 -36.56 -10.35 9.13
#